data_AF-A0A0G0EUY8-F1
#
_entry.id   AF-A0A0G0EUY8-F1
#
_cell.length_a   1.000
_cell.length_b   1.000
_cell.length_c   1.000
_cell.angle_alpha   90.00
_cell.angle_beta   90.00
_cell.angle_gamma   90.00
#
_symmetry.space_group_name_H-M   'P 1'
#
loop_
_entity.id
_entity.type
_entity.pdbx_description
1 polymer ?
#
loop_
_entity_poly.entity_id
_entity_poly.type
_entity_poly.pdbx_seq_one_letter_code
_entity_poly.pdbx_strand_id
1 'polypeptide(L)' 'MKKTNQKIYYDKKTDVLWFNIKGGLEEEYKEVAPGVNLELDKNGELLGIEVLNASKTLGSKLGLKSVKAIQSGAVAHSIK' A
#
# COMPACT_ATOMS: atom_id res chain seq x y z
N MET A 1 -16.23 8.58 -2.06
CA MET A 1 -16.10 7.73 -0.85
C MET A 1 -15.06 8.35 0.08
N LYS A 2 -15.29 8.37 1.40
CA LYS A 2 -14.37 8.95 2.40
C LYS A 2 -13.06 8.16 2.41
N LYS A 3 -11.93 8.80 2.05
CA LYS A 3 -10.57 8.28 2.24
C LYS A 3 -10.40 7.95 3.72
N THR A 4 -10.19 6.67 4.05
CA THR A 4 -9.79 6.29 5.40
C THR A 4 -8.38 6.86 5.61
N ASN A 5 -8.21 7.67 6.65
CA ASN A 5 -6.99 8.43 6.95
C ASN A 5 -5.84 7.53 7.45
N GLN A 6 -5.79 6.27 7.00
CA GLN A 6 -4.81 5.28 7.46
C GLN A 6 -3.53 5.41 6.65
N LYS A 7 -2.47 5.82 7.35
CA LYS A 7 -1.12 5.97 6.78
C LYS A 7 -0.51 4.62 6.36
N ILE A 8 -0.97 3.51 6.93
CA ILE A 8 -0.46 2.17 6.67
C ILE A 8 -1.63 1.18 6.66
N TYR A 9 -1.71 0.33 5.64
CA TYR A 9 -2.75 -0.69 5.51
C TYR A 9 -2.15 -2.02 5.02
N TYR A 10 -2.43 -3.12 5.71
CA TYR A 10 -1.99 -4.46 5.33
C TYR A 10 -3.19 -5.35 5.02
N ASP A 11 -3.28 -5.84 3.79
CA ASP A 11 -4.25 -6.86 3.40
C ASP A 11 -3.64 -8.26 3.51
N LYS A 12 -4.09 -9.00 4.52
CA LYS A 12 -3.65 -10.39 4.76
C LYS A 12 -4.08 -11.37 3.66
N LYS A 13 -5.15 -11.07 2.92
CA LYS A 13 -5.69 -11.97 1.88
C LYS A 13 -4.79 -11.95 0.64
N THR A 14 -4.31 -10.78 0.26
CA THR A 14 -3.43 -10.58 -0.91
C THR A 14 -1.94 -10.49 -0.54
N ASP A 15 -1.62 -10.43 0.75
CA ASP A 15 -0.26 -10.23 1.28
C ASP A 15 0.41 -8.95 0.72
N VAL A 16 -0.36 -7.86 0.74
CA VAL A 16 0.08 -6.54 0.26
C VAL A 16 0.00 -5.50 1.36
N LEU A 17 1.07 -4.71 1.50
CA LEU A 17 1.17 -3.59 2.45
C LEU A 17 1.27 -2.28 1.69
N TRP A 18 0.38 -1.34 2.02
CA TRP A 18 0.40 0.03 1.49
C TRP A 18 0.82 1.01 2.57
N PHE A 19 1.69 1.94 2.20
CA PHE A 19 1.98 3.17 2.95
C PHE A 19 1.38 4.35 2.20
N ASN A 20 0.29 4.92 2.73
CA ASN A 20 -0.37 6.08 2.15
C ASN A 20 0.32 7.37 2.61
N ILE A 21 0.94 8.09 1.68
CA ILE A 21 1.66 9.34 1.95
C ILE A 21 0.73 10.53 1.68
N LYS A 22 0.12 10.54 0.49
CA LYS A 22 -0.76 11.60 0.00
C LYS A 22 -1.96 10.96 -0.68
N GLY A 23 -3.13 11.58 -0.50
CA GLY A 23 -4.27 11.22 -1.30
C GLY A 23 -4.13 11.75 -2.73
N GLY A 24 -4.36 10.90 -3.74
CA GLY A 24 -4.40 11.32 -5.15
C GLY A 24 -5.16 10.31 -5.99
N LEU A 25 -5.06 10.46 -7.31
CA LEU A 25 -5.34 9.41 -8.28
C LEU A 25 -3.98 8.90 -8.77
N GLU A 26 -3.76 7.59 -8.66
CA GLU A 26 -2.58 6.94 -9.21
C GLU A 26 -2.67 6.92 -10.74
N GLU A 27 -1.58 7.28 -11.40
CA GLU A 27 -1.46 7.29 -12.86
C GLU A 27 -0.36 6.35 -13.34
N GLU A 28 0.69 6.18 -12.55
CA GLU A 28 1.77 5.24 -12.83
C GLU A 28 2.34 4.64 -11.54
N TYR A 29 3.07 3.53 -11.68
CA TYR A 29 3.91 2.99 -10.64
C TYR A 29 5.34 2.77 -11.12
N LYS A 30 6.29 2.83 -10.19
CA LYS A 30 7.69 2.49 -10.43
C LYS A 30 8.18 1.43 -9.44
N GLU A 31 8.53 0.26 -9.95
CA GLU A 31 9.16 -0.78 -9.15
C GLU A 31 10.63 -0.40 -8.86
N VAL A 32 10.97 -0.24 -7.58
CA VAL A 32 12.31 0.18 -7.12
C VAL A 32 13.11 -0.96 -6.50
N ALA A 33 12.43 -2.03 -6.11
CA ALA A 33 13.00 -3.31 -5.71
C ALA A 33 11.95 -4.39 -6.00
N PRO A 34 12.33 -5.68 -6.08
CA PRO A 34 11.37 -6.76 -6.37
C PRO A 34 10.16 -6.73 -5.43
N GLY A 35 8.98 -6.47 -6.00
CA GLY A 35 7.72 -6.36 -5.27
C GLY A 35 7.56 -5.08 -4.43
N VAL A 36 8.35 -4.03 -4.67
CA VAL A 36 8.24 -2.72 -3.99
C VAL A 36 8.00 -1.64 -5.04
N ASN A 37 6.79 -1.09 -5.03
CA ASN A 37 6.30 -0.12 -6.01
C ASN A 37 6.13 1.25 -5.35
N LEU A 38 6.54 2.29 -6.06
CA LEU A 38 6.14 3.68 -5.78
C LEU A 38 4.91 4.01 -6.62
N GLU A 39 3.82 4.42 -5.99
CA GLU A 39 2.60 4.89 -6.67
C GLU A 39 2.69 6.40 -6.87
N LEU A 40 2.59 6.86 -8.12
CA LEU A 40 2.80 8.26 -8.50
C LEU A 40 1.54 8.84 -9.14
N ASP A 41 1.31 10.14 -8.94
CA ASP A 41 0.32 10.88 -9.70
C ASP A 41 0.85 11.33 -11.07
N LYS A 42 -0.02 11.95 -11.88
CA LYS A 42 0.32 12.46 -13.22
C LYS A 42 1.51 13.43 -13.28
N ASN A 43 1.89 14.04 -12.16
CA ASN A 43 3.02 14.96 -12.08
C ASN A 43 4.30 14.26 -11.58
N GLY A 44 4.25 12.95 -11.35
CA GLY A 44 5.33 12.17 -10.74
C GLY A 44 5.44 12.36 -9.23
N GLU A 45 4.44 12.95 -8.57
CA GLU A 45 4.47 13.12 -7.11
C GLU A 45 4.07 11.81 -6.41
N LEU A 46 4.80 11.46 -5.35
CA LEU A 46 4.59 10.24 -4.59
C LEU A 46 3.26 10.26 -3.82
N LEU A 47 2.39 9.30 -4.12
CA LEU A 47 1.12 9.07 -3.43
C LEU A 47 1.25 8.00 -2.35
N GLY A 48 1.95 6.91 -2.67
CA GLY A 48 2.05 5.76 -1.79
C GLY A 48 3.21 4.83 -2.14
N ILE A 49 3.41 3.86 -1.25
CA ILE A 49 4.34 2.74 -1.48
C ILE A 49 3.54 1.45 -1.31
N GLU A 50 3.60 0.59 -2.30
CA GLU A 50 3.02 -0.75 -2.27
C GLU A 50 4.12 -1.80 -2.14
N VAL A 51 3.95 -2.72 -1.20
CA VAL A 51 4.85 -3.86 -1.00
C VAL A 51 4.06 -5.15 -1.20
N LEU A 52 4.35 -5.84 -2.30
CA LEU A 52 3.83 -7.17 -2.63
C LEU A 52 4.58 -8.25 -1.83
N ASN A 53 3.89 -9.36 -1.54
CA ASN A 53 4.40 -10.44 -0.70
C ASN A 53 5.01 -9.90 0.60
N ALA A 54 4.32 -8.94 1.24
CA ALA A 54 4.86 -8.15 2.35
C ALA A 54 5.38 -9.03 3.49
N SER A 55 4.72 -10.16 3.75
CA SER A 55 5.14 -11.15 4.75
C SER A 55 6.55 -11.71 4.50
N LYS A 56 6.95 -11.86 3.23
CA LYS A 56 8.27 -12.33 2.82
C LYS A 56 9.28 -11.18 2.75
N THR A 57 8.87 -10.05 2.18
CA THR A 57 9.73 -8.87 1.96
C THR A 57 10.18 -8.24 3.28
N LEU A 58 9.32 -8.21 4.30
CA LEU A 58 9.59 -7.58 5.59
C LEU A 58 10.11 -8.57 6.64
N GLY A 59 9.97 -9.88 6.38
CA GLY A 59 10.37 -10.96 7.26
C GLY A 59 9.65 -10.95 8.63
N SER A 60 9.88 -12.00 9.41
CA SER A 60 9.29 -12.16 10.75
C SER A 60 9.80 -11.14 11.79
N LYS A 61 10.80 -10.31 11.43
CA LYS A 61 11.51 -9.39 12.35
C LYS A 61 10.77 -8.10 12.66
N LEU A 62 9.78 -7.71 11.85
CA LEU A 62 9.08 -6.43 12.05
C LEU A 62 8.02 -6.43 13.15
N GLY A 63 7.83 -7.54 13.88
CA GLY A 63 7.01 -7.55 15.09
C GLY A 63 5.63 -6.91 14.90
N LEU A 64 4.96 -7.19 13.78
CA LEU A 64 3.63 -6.68 13.41
C LEU A 64 2.49 -7.17 14.34
N LYS A 65 2.77 -7.35 15.63
CA LYS A 65 1.80 -7.72 16.66
C LYS A 65 0.78 -6.61 16.97
N SER A 66 0.95 -5.41 16.42
CA SER A 66 0.16 -4.23 16.82
C SER A 66 -0.62 -3.55 15.70
N VAL A 67 -0.51 -3.99 14.43
CA VAL A 67 -1.42 -3.49 13.40
C VAL A 67 -2.75 -4.20 13.61
N LYS A 68 -3.68 -3.57 14.34
CA LYS A 68 -5.07 -4.01 14.38
C LYS A 68 -5.50 -4.18 12.93
N ALA A 69 -5.81 -5.41 12.53
CA ALA A 69 -6.43 -5.70 11.25
C ALA A 69 -7.76 -4.95 11.25
N ILE A 70 -7.82 -3.81 10.58
CA ILE A 70 -9.06 -3.05 10.43
C ILE A 70 -9.75 -3.67 9.22
N GLN A 71 -10.78 -4.44 9.54
CA GLN A 71 -11.53 -5.24 8.60
C GLN A 71 -12.34 -4.34 7.65
N SER A 72 -12.18 -4.63 6.36
CA SER A 72 -13.08 -4.30 5.24
C SER A 72 -13.58 -2.86 5.14
N GLY A 73 -12.81 -2.03 4.42
CA GLY A 73 -13.37 -1.03 3.52
C GLY A 73 -12.73 -1.27 2.17
N ALA A 74 -13.49 -1.74 1.19
CA ALA A 74 -12.99 -1.97 -0.17
C ALA A 74 -12.34 -0.67 -0.69
N VAL A 75 -11.01 -0.65 -0.75
CA VAL A 75 -10.27 0.33 -1.54
C VAL A 75 -10.31 -0.22 -2.95
N ALA A 76 -11.25 0.26 -3.75
CA ALA A 76 -11.25 -0.02 -5.18
C ALA A 76 -10.05 0.71 -5.79
N HIS A 77 -8.92 0.01 -5.93
CA HIS A 77 -7.89 0.38 -6.89
C HIS A 77 -8.41 -0.07 -8.26
N SER A 78 -9.04 0.85 -8.97
CA SER A 78 -9.33 0.64 -10.40
C SER A 78 -8.01 0.77 -11.15
N ILE A 79 -7.28 -0.34 -11.23
CA ILE A 79 -6.18 -0.50 -12.18
C ILE A 79 -6.85 -0.69 -13.54
N LYS A 80 -6.55 0.19 -14.49
CA LYS A 80 -7.08 0.13 -15.86
C LYS A 80 -6.13 -0.65 -16.76
#